data_AF-A0A832VB04-F1
#
_entry.id   AF-A0A832VB04-F1
#
_cell.length_a   1.000
_cell.length_b   1.000
_cell.length_c   1.000
_cell.angle_alpha   90.00
_cell.angle_beta   90.00
_cell.angle_gamma   90.00
#
_symmetry.space_group_name_H-M   'P 1'
#
loop_
_entity.id
_entity.type
_entity.pdbx_description
1 polymer ?
#
loop_
_entity_poly.entity_id
_entity_poly.type
_entity_poly.pdbx_seq_one_letter_code
_entity_poly.pdbx_strand_id
1 'polypeptide(L)' 'LAVSVRRMHDTGRSGWMMLLFFIPCIGIILMLVWFLDAGQPHVNAYGSVPTNKLE' A
#
# COMPACT_ATOMS: atom_id res chain seq x y z
N LEU A 1 8.04 -8.31 3.63
CA LEU A 1 7.83 -7.93 2.21
C LEU A 1 6.38 -8.12 1.75
N ALA A 2 5.77 -9.31 1.91
CA ALA A 2 4.39 -9.54 1.47
C ALA A 2 3.35 -8.57 2.07
N VAL A 3 3.48 -8.21 3.35
CA VAL A 3 2.58 -7.24 4.01
C VAL A 3 2.72 -5.83 3.43
N SER A 4 3.95 -5.36 3.17
CA SER A 4 4.20 -4.04 2.59
C SER A 4 3.67 -3.92 1.16
N VAL A 5 3.78 -4.99 0.36
CA VAL A 5 3.17 -5.07 -0.97
C VAL A 5 1.64 -5.03 -0.87
N ARG A 6 1.05 -5.75 0.09
CA ARG A 6 -0.40 -5.68 0.34
C ARG A 6 -0.84 -4.28 0.76
N ARG A 7 -0.11 -3.60 1.66
CA ARG A 7 -0.39 -2.19 2.01
C ARG A 7 -0.35 -1.26 0.80
N MET A 8 0.62 -1.46 -0.10
CA MET A 8 0.70 -0.70 -1.34
C MET A 8 -0.55 -0.92 -2.21
N HIS A 9 -0.97 -2.18 -2.36
CA HIS A 9 -2.17 -2.55 -3.09
C HIS A 9 -3.47 -2.00 -2.46
N ASP A 10 -3.55 -1.97 -1.13
CA ASP A 10 -4.69 -1.41 -0.40
C ASP A 10 -4.91 0.07 -0.78
N THR A 11 -3.84 0.80 -1.08
CA THR A 11 -3.89 2.20 -1.54
C THR A 11 -3.96 2.37 -3.06
N GLY A 12 -4.15 1.28 -3.82
CA GLY A 12 -4.27 1.30 -5.28
C GLY A 12 -2.95 1.44 -6.04
N ARG A 13 -1.81 1.22 -5.37
CA ARG A 13 -0.47 1.35 -5.96
C ARG A 13 0.15 -0.02 -6.21
N SER A 14 1.01 -0.13 -7.21
CA SER A 14 1.72 -1.37 -7.54
C SER A 14 2.76 -1.74 -6.48
N GLY A 15 2.89 -3.03 -6.15
CA GLY A 15 3.94 -3.54 -5.26
C GLY A 15 5.38 -3.16 -5.68
N TRP A 16 5.60 -2.90 -6.98
CA TRP A 16 6.86 -2.41 -7.51
C TRP A 16 7.29 -1.05 -6.94
N MET A 17 6.35 -0.26 -6.41
CA MET A 17 6.64 1.00 -5.73
C MET A 17 7.54 0.84 -4.49
N MET A 18 7.62 -0.36 -3.91
CA MET A 18 8.56 -0.68 -2.83
C MET A 18 10.03 -0.47 -3.24
N LEU A 19 10.36 -0.54 -4.52
CA LEU A 19 11.73 -0.28 -5.00
C LEU A 19 12.16 1.17 -4.77
N LEU A 20 11.21 2.12 -4.64
CA LEU A 20 11.53 3.51 -4.34
C LEU A 20 12.18 3.65 -2.95
N PHE A 21 11.99 2.70 -2.03
CA PHE A 21 12.65 2.69 -0.74
C PHE A 21 14.20 2.72 -0.84
N PHE A 22 14.76 2.23 -1.95
CA PHE A 22 16.21 2.29 -2.21
C PHE A 22 16.73 3.68 -2.59
N ILE A 23 15.84 4.65 -2.83
CA ILE A 23 16.19 6.05 -3.05
C ILE A 23 16.24 6.76 -1.69
N PRO A 24 17.42 7.18 -1.19
CA PRO A 24 17.54 7.79 0.12
C PRO A 24 16.76 9.12 0.19
N CYS A 25 16.32 9.47 1.40
CA CYS A 25 15.51 10.65 1.72
C CYS A 25 14.11 10.61 1.08
N ILE A 26 14.00 10.81 -0.24
CA ILE A 26 12.72 10.96 -0.95
C ILE A 26 11.93 9.65 -0.94
N GLY A 27 12.60 8.53 -1.21
CA GLY A 27 11.96 7.22 -1.22
C GLY A 27 11.39 6.83 0.14
N ILE A 28 12.13 7.10 1.21
CA ILE A 28 11.70 6.84 2.58
C ILE A 28 10.49 7.71 2.94
N ILE A 29 10.53 9.01 2.62
CA ILE A 29 9.41 9.92 2.89
C ILE A 29 8.15 9.48 2.12
N LEU A 30 8.27 9.10 0.85
CA LEU A 30 7.15 8.59 0.06
C LEU A 30 6.56 7.30 0.64
N MET A 31 7.41 6.36 1.06
CA MET A 31 6.95 5.13 1.72
C MET A 31 6.19 5.44 3.02
N LEU A 32 6.70 6.36 3.83
CA LEU A 32 6.04 6.77 5.08
C LEU A 32 4.66 7.37 4.80
N VAL A 33 4.56 8.27 3.82
CA VAL A 33 3.28 8.89 3.43
C VAL A 33 2.30 7.80 2.99
N TRP A 34 2.71 6.88 2.12
CA TRP A 34 1.81 5.83 1.61
C TRP A 34 1.44 4.78 2.66
N PHE A 35 2.28 4.51 3.64
CA PHE A 35 1.94 3.60 4.73
C PHE A 35 0.99 4.20 5.76
N LEU A 36 0.92 5.53 5.83
CA LEU A 36 -0.05 6.25 6.66
C LEU A 36 -1.33 6.61 5.91
N ASP A 37 -1.33 6.49 4.58
CA ASP A 37 -2.48 6.76 3.71
C ASP A 37 -3.60 5.74 3.95
N ALA A 38 -4.84 6.19 3.84
CA ALA A 38 -5.99 5.31 3.96
C ALA A 38 -6.08 4.40 2.72
N GLY A 39 -6.45 3.13 2.93
CA GLY A 39 -6.79 2.24 1.83
C GLY A 39 -7.98 2.77 1.02
N GLN A 40 -8.06 2.40 -0.25
CA GLN A 40 -9.19 2.81 -1.10
C GLN A 40 -10.50 2.21 -0.57
N PRO A 41 -11.58 3.02 -0.45
CA PRO A 41 -12.86 2.56 0.11
C PRO A 41 -13.71 1.78 -0.91
N HIS A 42 -13.17 1.48 -2.09
CA HIS A 42 -13.85 0.79 -3.18
C HIS A 42 -12.99 -0.34 -3.72
N VAL A 43 -13.61 -1.25 -4.47
CA VAL A 43 -12.92 -2.33 -5.17
C VAL A 43 -11.90 -1.74 -6.14
N ASN A 44 -10.66 -2.21 -6.09
CA ASN A 44 -9.60 -1.77 -6.98
C ASN A 44 -9.00 -2.95 -7.76
N ALA A 45 -7.96 -2.67 -8.56
CA ALA A 45 -7.29 -3.68 -9.38
C ALA A 45 -6.66 -4.85 -8.58
N TYR A 46 -6.56 -4.72 -7.26
CA TYR A 46 -5.95 -5.69 -6.35
C TYR A 46 -6.96 -6.44 -5.48
N GLY A 47 -8.26 -6.15 -5.59
CA GLY A 47 -9.32 -6.89 -4.93
C GLY A 47 -10.40 -6.02 -4.29
N SER A 48 -11.33 -6.69 -3.60
CA SER A 48 -12.34 -6.03 -2.78
C SER A 48 -11.75 -5.51 -1.48
N VAL A 49 -12.38 -4.45 -0.94
CA VAL A 49 -12.03 -3.91 0.37
C VAL A 49 -12.24 -5.00 1.43
N PRO A 50 -11.25 -5.26 2.31
CA PRO A 50 -11.41 -6.24 3.36
C PRO A 50 -12.51 -5.80 4.31
N THR A 51 -13.60 -6.57 4.37
CA THR A 51 -14.62 -6.40 5.38
C THR A 51 -14.08 -7.00 6.67
N ASN A 52 -13.79 -6.20 7.70
CA ASN A 52 -13.48 -6.71 9.05
C ASN A 52 -14.75 -7.28 9.70
N LYS A 53 -15.37 -8.28 9.06
CA LYS A 53 -16.37 -9.12 9.70
C LYS A 53 -15.59 -10.23 10.40
N LEU A 54 -15.59 -10.18 11.73
CA LEU A 54 -15.19 -11.31 12.55
C LEU A 54 -16.32 -12.35 12.37
N GLU A 55 -16.08 -13.38 11.57
CA GLU A 55 -16.91 -14.60 11.59
C GLU A 55 -16.63 -15.41 12.86
#